data_AF-A0A947KIK6-F1
#
_entry.id   AF-A0A947KIK6-F1
#
_cell.length_a   1.000
_cell.length_b   1.000
_cell.length_c   1.000
_cell.angle_alpha   90.00
_cell.angle_beta   90.00
_cell.angle_gamma   90.00
#
_symmetry.space_group_name_H-M   'P 1'
#
loop_
_entity.id
_entity.type
_entity.pdbx_description
1 polymer ?
#
loop_
_entity_poly.entity_id
_entity_poly.type
_entity_poly.pdbx_seq_one_letter_code
_entity_poly.pdbx_strand_id
1 'polypeptide(L)'
;MFTLNNLIHYVVENNPTLKCFVFEWDIFLIEVTKYKKYINDSIPILLDVSKNILIGSLPRFIWIARARNEDNHIIDLLFDATDIELNSLFITDVAFEKKQVVGFKKLCKTILNNFSDLLLSEPIYQLLKQLCKE
;
A
#
# COMPACT_ATOMS: atom_id res chain seq x y z
N MET A 1 -12.61 7.00 13.93
CA MET A 1 -12.10 6.00 12.96
C MET A 1 -11.02 6.66 12.14
N PHE A 2 -9.77 6.19 12.27
CA PHE A 2 -8.64 6.74 11.51
C PHE A 2 -8.55 6.04 10.15
N THR A 3 -8.47 6.81 9.07
CA THR A 3 -8.14 6.28 7.74
C THR A 3 -6.69 6.62 7.41
N LEU A 4 -6.08 5.82 6.52
CA LEU A 4 -4.70 6.07 6.09
C LEU A 4 -4.59 7.45 5.44
N ASN A 5 -5.57 7.79 4.60
CA ASN A 5 -5.59 9.07 3.92
C ASN A 5 -5.65 10.24 4.92
N ASN A 6 -6.51 10.17 5.94
CA ASN A 6 -6.63 11.26 6.92
C ASN A 6 -5.36 11.41 7.76
N LEU A 7 -4.70 10.31 8.11
CA LEU A 7 -3.42 10.34 8.83
C LEU A 7 -2.29 10.92 7.96
N ILE A 8 -2.24 10.55 6.68
CA ILE A 8 -1.31 11.13 5.70
C ILE A 8 -1.52 12.64 5.60
N HIS A 9 -2.77 13.09 5.37
CA HIS A 9 -3.08 14.51 5.29
C HIS A 9 -2.67 15.27 6.56
N TYR A 10 -3.00 14.75 7.74
CA TYR A 10 -2.61 15.37 9.00
C TYR A 10 -1.08 15.49 9.13
N VAL A 11 -0.32 14.44 8.83
CA VAL A 11 1.14 14.48 8.93
C VAL A 11 1.74 15.44 7.92
N VAL A 12 1.20 15.50 6.69
CA VAL A 12 1.65 16.41 5.64
C VAL A 12 1.35 17.88 5.99
N GLU A 13 0.17 18.18 6.54
CA GLU A 13 -0.18 19.54 6.99
C GLU A 13 0.79 20.04 8.06
N ASN A 14 1.24 19.15 8.94
CA ASN A 14 2.20 19.46 9.99
C ASN A 14 3.67 19.34 9.54
N ASN A 15 3.94 18.84 8.33
CA ASN A 15 5.29 18.68 7.77
C ASN A 15 5.30 18.99 6.26
N PRO A 16 5.38 20.28 5.87
CA PRO A 16 5.23 20.70 4.47
C PRO A 16 6.24 20.08 3.50
N THR A 17 7.40 19.62 4.00
CA THR A 17 8.41 18.91 3.20
C THR A 17 7.92 17.56 2.67
N LEU A 18 6.82 17.04 3.20
CA LEU A 18 6.19 15.79 2.79
C LEU A 18 5.01 15.99 1.82
N LYS A 19 4.74 17.23 1.38
CA LYS A 19 3.61 17.55 0.49
C LYS A 19 3.68 16.84 -0.87
N CYS A 20 4.87 16.45 -1.33
CA CYS A 20 5.06 15.64 -2.53
C CYS A 20 4.64 14.17 -2.38
N PHE A 21 4.14 13.78 -1.20
CA PHE A 21 3.66 12.43 -0.87
C PHE A 21 2.15 12.43 -0.55
N VAL A 22 1.40 13.39 -1.11
CA VAL A 22 -0.06 13.31 -1.15
C VAL A 22 -0.43 12.50 -2.38
N PHE A 23 -1.31 11.52 -2.21
CA PHE A 23 -1.71 10.60 -3.25
C PHE A 23 -3.23 10.46 -3.27
N GLU A 24 -3.76 10.11 -4.43
CA GLU A 24 -5.12 9.63 -4.59
C GLU A 24 -5.13 8.10 -4.63
N TRP A 25 -6.24 7.51 -4.21
CA TRP A 25 -6.39 6.06 -4.13
C TRP A 25 -7.48 5.57 -5.07
N ASP A 26 -7.09 4.77 -6.07
CA ASP A 26 -8.02 3.98 -6.87
C ASP A 26 -8.21 2.63 -6.17
N ILE A 27 -9.41 2.32 -5.67
CA ILE A 27 -9.72 1.06 -4.99
C ILE A 27 -10.63 0.20 -5.86
N PHE A 28 -10.17 -0.99 -6.24
CA PHE A 28 -10.94 -1.87 -7.12
C PHE A 28 -10.63 -3.36 -6.89
N LEU A 29 -11.57 -4.20 -7.31
CA LEU A 29 -11.46 -5.66 -7.27
C LEU A 29 -11.00 -6.16 -8.65
N ILE A 30 -10.03 -7.09 -8.68
CA ILE A 30 -9.55 -7.68 -9.92
C ILE A 30 -9.26 -9.17 -9.78
N GLU A 31 -9.39 -9.91 -10.89
CA GLU A 31 -8.90 -11.29 -10.95
C GLU A 31 -7.36 -11.33 -10.90
N VAL A 32 -6.82 -12.23 -10.09
CA VAL A 32 -5.37 -12.38 -9.93
C VAL A 32 -4.65 -12.65 -11.25
N THR A 33 -5.26 -13.40 -12.16
CA THR A 33 -4.66 -13.72 -13.47
C THR A 33 -4.50 -12.46 -14.33
N LYS A 34 -5.50 -11.58 -14.32
CA LYS A 34 -5.46 -10.28 -15.00
C LYS A 34 -4.42 -9.37 -14.36
N TYR A 35 -4.34 -9.36 -13.04
CA TYR A 35 -3.33 -8.57 -12.32
C TYR A 35 -1.91 -9.07 -12.58
N LYS A 36 -1.66 -10.38 -12.51
CA LYS A 36 -0.34 -10.97 -12.83
C LYS A 36 0.10 -10.61 -14.25
N LYS A 37 -0.82 -10.64 -15.22
CA LYS A 37 -0.53 -10.20 -16.59
C LYS A 37 -0.14 -8.71 -16.61
N TYR A 38 -0.91 -7.85 -15.95
CA TYR A 38 -0.59 -6.43 -15.81
C TYR A 38 0.81 -6.21 -15.19
N ILE A 39 1.15 -6.93 -14.12
CA ILE A 39 2.47 -6.86 -13.47
C ILE A 39 3.58 -7.27 -14.44
N ASN A 40 3.38 -8.37 -15.16
CA ASN A 40 4.34 -8.85 -16.15
C ASN A 40 4.60 -7.83 -17.27
N ASP A 41 3.55 -7.11 -17.69
CA ASP A 41 3.62 -6.15 -18.79
C ASP A 41 4.14 -4.78 -18.34
N SER A 42 3.92 -4.40 -17.07
CA SER A 42 4.20 -3.05 -16.54
C SER A 42 5.57 -2.88 -15.88
N ILE A 43 6.33 -3.97 -15.69
CA ILE A 43 7.69 -4.03 -15.11
C ILE A 43 7.83 -3.16 -13.83
N PRO A 44 7.32 -3.61 -12.67
CA PRO A 44 7.51 -2.90 -11.41
C PRO A 44 8.99 -2.79 -11.05
N ILE A 45 9.32 -1.82 -10.20
CA ILE A 45 10.71 -1.48 -9.86
C ILE A 45 11.39 -2.60 -9.06
N LEU A 46 10.62 -3.31 -8.22
CA LEU A 46 11.13 -4.41 -7.41
C LEU A 46 10.84 -5.74 -8.10
N LEU A 47 11.84 -6.21 -8.86
CA LEU A 47 11.77 -7.48 -9.58
C LEU A 47 11.48 -8.68 -8.67
N ASP A 48 11.95 -8.67 -7.43
CA ASP A 48 11.77 -9.81 -6.52
C ASP A 48 10.37 -9.89 -5.92
N VAL A 49 9.74 -8.74 -5.63
CA VAL A 49 8.32 -8.70 -5.25
C VAL A 49 7.44 -9.12 -6.43
N SER A 50 7.79 -8.65 -7.64
CA SER A 50 7.11 -9.02 -8.87
C SER A 50 7.20 -10.53 -9.11
N LYS A 51 8.38 -11.14 -8.92
CA LYS A 51 8.55 -12.60 -9.00
C LYS A 51 7.66 -13.32 -8.01
N ASN A 52 7.65 -12.90 -6.74
CA ASN A 52 6.82 -13.53 -5.70
C ASN A 52 5.32 -13.48 -6.05
N ILE A 53 4.85 -12.39 -6.64
CA ILE A 53 3.46 -12.28 -7.12
C ILE A 53 3.23 -13.20 -8.32
N LEU A 54 4.14 -13.20 -9.30
CA LEU A 54 3.99 -13.99 -10.51
C LEU A 54 3.97 -15.49 -10.21
N ILE A 55 4.86 -15.98 -9.36
CA ILE A 55 4.98 -17.41 -9.03
C ILE A 55 4.13 -17.84 -7.82
N GLY A 56 3.75 -16.91 -6.95
CA GLY A 56 3.04 -17.19 -5.71
C GLY A 56 1.58 -17.61 -5.93
N SER A 57 1.06 -18.39 -4.99
CA SER A 57 -0.37 -18.65 -4.88
C SER A 57 -1.05 -17.42 -4.27
N LEU A 58 -2.04 -16.88 -4.97
CA LEU A 58 -2.85 -15.75 -4.53
C LEU A 58 -4.33 -16.10 -4.69
N PRO A 59 -5.23 -15.49 -3.91
CA PRO A 59 -6.67 -15.66 -4.05
C PRO A 59 -7.13 -15.35 -5.48
N ARG A 60 -8.23 -15.98 -5.92
CA ARG A 60 -8.76 -15.78 -7.28
C ARG A 60 -9.05 -14.31 -7.58
N PHE A 61 -9.55 -13.59 -6.58
CA PHE A 61 -9.83 -12.17 -6.63
C PHE A 61 -9.07 -11.46 -5.51
N ILE A 62 -8.55 -10.28 -5.81
CA ILE A 62 -7.80 -9.45 -4.87
C ILE A 62 -8.34 -8.02 -4.93
N TRP A 63 -8.41 -7.38 -3.77
CA TRP A 63 -8.60 -5.94 -3.68
C TRP A 63 -7.28 -5.24 -3.90
N ILE A 64 -7.30 -4.17 -4.68
CA ILE A 64 -6.14 -3.32 -4.90
C ILE A 64 -6.52 -1.92 -4.45
N ALA A 65 -5.71 -1.35 -3.56
CA ALA A 65 -5.66 0.08 -3.33
C ALA A 65 -4.42 0.63 -4.03
N ARG A 66 -4.63 1.33 -5.14
CA ARG A 66 -3.58 1.89 -5.99
C ARG A 66 -3.35 3.35 -5.63
N ALA A 67 -2.15 3.68 -5.16
CA ALA A 67 -1.77 5.06 -4.94
C ALA A 67 -1.26 5.70 -6.24
N ARG A 68 -1.78 6.90 -6.53
CA ARG A 68 -1.38 7.70 -7.68
C ARG A 68 -1.09 9.13 -7.27
N ASN A 69 -0.15 9.76 -7.96
CA ASN A 69 0.06 11.20 -7.89
C ASN A 69 0.02 11.73 -9.32
N GLU A 70 -1.05 12.46 -9.62
CA GLU A 70 -1.42 12.82 -10.99
C GLU A 70 -1.47 11.54 -11.87
N ASP A 71 -0.71 11.50 -12.95
CA ASP A 71 -0.67 10.36 -13.87
C ASP A 71 0.26 9.22 -13.41
N ASN A 72 1.04 9.43 -12.34
CA ASN A 72 2.04 8.47 -11.90
C ASN A 72 1.43 7.41 -10.99
N HIS A 73 1.57 6.15 -11.39
CA HIS A 73 1.29 5.00 -10.53
C HIS A 73 2.50 4.76 -9.61
N ILE A 74 2.26 4.81 -8.29
CA ILE A 74 3.32 4.77 -7.29
C ILE A 74 3.44 3.39 -6.66
N ILE A 75 2.34 2.91 -6.09
CA ILE A 75 2.30 1.66 -5.34
C ILE A 75 0.90 1.04 -5.39
N ASP A 76 0.85 -0.28 -5.56
CA ASP A 76 -0.37 -1.07 -5.37
C ASP A 76 -0.30 -1.78 -4.02
N LEU A 77 -1.32 -1.61 -3.17
CA LEU A 77 -1.50 -2.40 -1.96
C LEU A 77 -2.52 -3.51 -2.24
N LEU A 78 -2.09 -4.76 -2.11
CA LEU A 78 -2.91 -5.93 -2.41
C LEU A 78 -3.52 -6.48 -1.14
N PHE A 79 -4.81 -6.78 -1.22
CA PHE A 79 -5.55 -7.41 -0.14
C PHE A 79 -6.34 -8.62 -0.63
N ASP A 80 -6.51 -9.61 0.24
CA ASP A 80 -7.37 -10.75 -0.01
C ASP A 80 -8.83 -10.28 -0.09
N ALA A 81 -9.54 -10.66 -1.16
CA ALA A 81 -10.95 -10.33 -1.35
C ALA A 81 -11.92 -11.42 -0.86
N THR A 82 -11.37 -12.53 -0.37
CA THR A 82 -12.11 -13.72 0.05
C THR A 82 -12.06 -13.97 1.55
N ASP A 83 -11.15 -13.30 2.26
CA ASP A 83 -10.89 -13.65 3.65
C ASP A 83 -11.95 -13.09 4.60
N ILE A 84 -12.66 -14.01 5.25
CA ILE A 84 -13.70 -13.80 6.26
C ILE A 84 -13.07 -13.68 7.66
N GLU A 85 -11.76 -13.98 7.81
CA GLU A 85 -11.03 -13.90 9.07
C GLU A 85 -10.11 -12.66 9.13
N LEU A 86 -10.45 -11.74 10.04
CA LEU A 86 -9.95 -10.36 10.21
C LEU A 86 -8.43 -10.18 10.46
N ASN A 87 -7.60 -11.23 10.39
CA ASN A 87 -6.25 -11.18 10.97
C ASN A 87 -5.14 -10.76 10.01
N SER A 88 -5.32 -10.83 8.67
CA SER A 88 -4.30 -10.36 7.72
C SER A 88 -4.82 -10.18 6.29
N LEU A 89 -5.72 -9.21 6.08
CA LEU A 89 -6.19 -8.90 4.72
C LEU A 89 -5.08 -8.47 3.77
N PHE A 90 -4.01 -7.85 4.28
CA PHE A 90 -2.91 -7.36 3.44
C PHE A 90 -2.00 -8.51 3.00
N ILE A 91 -1.81 -8.60 1.68
CA ILE A 91 -0.96 -9.60 1.03
C ILE A 91 0.44 -9.03 0.84
N THR A 92 0.55 -7.91 0.11
CA THR A 92 1.85 -7.31 -0.27
C THR A 92 1.66 -5.93 -0.91
N ASP A 93 2.76 -5.16 -1.02
CA ASP A 93 2.83 -3.92 -1.78
C ASP A 93 3.66 -4.08 -3.06
N VAL A 94 3.23 -3.49 -4.18
CA VAL A 94 3.98 -3.47 -5.45
C VAL A 94 4.38 -2.06 -5.81
N ALA A 95 5.69 -1.80 -5.87
CA ALA A 95 6.26 -0.48 -6.12
C ALA A 95 6.52 -0.22 -7.62
N PHE A 96 6.06 0.94 -8.11
CA PHE A 96 6.21 1.38 -9.50
C PHE A 96 7.00 2.70 -9.65
N GLU A 97 7.15 3.51 -8.60
CA GLU A 97 8.00 4.71 -8.61
C GLU A 97 8.87 4.79 -7.35
N LYS A 98 10.19 4.70 -7.52
CA LYS A 98 11.14 4.47 -6.41
C LYS A 98 11.15 5.63 -5.43
N LYS A 99 11.20 6.87 -5.93
CA LYS A 99 11.35 8.05 -5.08
C LYS A 99 10.11 8.25 -4.21
N GLN A 100 8.93 8.10 -4.79
CA GLN A 100 7.65 8.25 -4.11
C GLN A 100 7.38 7.09 -3.15
N VAL A 101 7.77 5.86 -3.49
CA VAL A 101 7.65 4.70 -2.57
C VAL A 101 8.52 4.88 -1.33
N VAL A 102 9.77 5.35 -1.48
CA VAL A 102 10.65 5.64 -0.32
C VAL A 102 10.02 6.70 0.58
N GLY A 103 9.46 7.76 -0.01
CA GLY A 103 8.76 8.79 0.73
C GLY A 103 7.50 8.28 1.42
N PHE A 104 6.70 7.45 0.75
CA PHE A 104 5.52 6.81 1.32
C PHE A 104 5.88 5.93 2.52
N LYS A 105 6.91 5.08 2.40
CA LYS A 105 7.37 4.25 3.53
C LYS A 105 7.86 5.10 4.69
N LYS A 106 8.56 6.22 4.42
CA LYS A 106 8.95 7.19 5.45
C LYS A 106 7.72 7.81 6.14
N LEU A 107 6.70 8.18 5.37
CA LEU A 107 5.45 8.73 5.89
C LEU A 107 4.72 7.71 6.79
N CYS A 108 4.61 6.45 6.37
CA CYS A 108 4.06 5.37 7.19
C CYS A 108 4.83 5.21 8.52
N LYS A 109 6.17 5.24 8.49
CA LYS A 109 7.00 5.18 9.70
C LYS A 109 6.74 6.39 10.61
N THR A 110 6.63 7.59 10.06
CA THR A 110 6.30 8.81 10.82
C THR A 110 4.92 8.71 11.47
N ILE A 111 3.91 8.25 10.74
CA ILE A 111 2.55 8.03 11.30
C ILE A 111 2.63 7.00 12.44
N LEU A 112 3.29 5.87 12.22
CA LEU A 112 3.40 4.81 13.22
C LEU A 112 4.08 5.30 14.50
N ASN A 113 5.13 6.13 14.39
CA ASN A 113 5.85 6.68 15.53
C ASN A 113 5.05 7.77 16.28
N ASN A 114 4.29 8.60 15.56
CA ASN A 114 3.54 9.70 16.18
C ASN A 114 2.21 9.25 16.79
N PHE A 115 1.64 8.15 16.31
CA PHE A 115 0.30 7.70 16.68
C PHE A 115 0.25 6.25 17.16
N SER A 116 1.38 5.64 17.51
CA SER A 116 1.45 4.22 17.91
C SER A 116 0.36 3.87 18.92
N ASP A 117 0.29 4.65 20.00
CA ASP A 117 -0.54 4.36 21.16
C ASP A 117 -2.03 4.55 20.85
N LEU A 118 -2.35 5.51 19.97
CA LEU A 118 -3.70 5.80 19.52
C LEU A 118 -4.23 4.76 18.53
N LEU A 119 -3.33 4.15 17.76
CA LEU A 119 -3.68 3.20 16.70
C LEU A 119 -3.64 1.74 17.15
N LEU A 120 -3.17 1.42 18.36
CA LEU A 120 -2.98 0.04 18.83
C LEU A 120 -4.21 -0.87 18.62
N SER A 121 -5.42 -0.33 18.76
CA SER A 121 -6.70 -1.05 18.57
C SER A 121 -7.27 -0.96 17.15
N GLU A 122 -6.66 -0.17 16.26
CA GLU A 122 -7.18 0.12 14.93
C GLU A 122 -6.59 -0.84 13.88
N PRO A 123 -7.38 -1.35 12.91
CA PRO A 123 -6.88 -2.24 11.86
C PRO A 123 -5.71 -1.67 11.06
N ILE A 124 -5.71 -0.34 10.87
CA ILE A 124 -4.66 0.38 10.15
C ILE A 124 -3.28 0.24 10.79
N TYR A 125 -3.19 -0.02 12.09
CA TYR A 125 -1.92 -0.20 12.77
C TYR A 125 -1.18 -1.44 12.28
N GLN A 126 -1.90 -2.54 12.05
CA GLN A 126 -1.31 -3.77 11.52
C GLN A 126 -0.81 -3.57 10.09
N LEU A 127 -1.60 -2.87 9.26
CA LEU A 127 -1.19 -2.49 7.92
C LEU A 127 0.08 -1.63 7.94
N LEU A 128 0.11 -0.56 8.75
CA LEU A 128 1.28 0.31 8.87
C LEU A 128 2.52 -0.45 9.34
N LYS A 129 2.37 -1.36 10.30
CA LYS A 129 3.46 -2.26 10.74
C LYS A 129 3.98 -3.11 9.60
N GLN A 130 3.11 -3.69 8.78
CA GLN A 130 3.52 -4.51 7.64
C GLN A 130 4.20 -3.68 6.55
N LEU A 131 3.68 -2.50 6.22
CA LEU A 131 4.27 -1.58 5.22
C LEU A 131 5.64 -1.02 5.63
N CYS A 132 5.91 -0.94 6.94
CA CYS A 132 7.16 -0.43 7.48
C CYS A 132 8.24 -1.50 7.67
N LYS A 133 7.93 -2.80 7.49
CA LYS A 133 8.93 -3.87 7.52
C LYS A 133 9.81 -3.77 6.28
N GLU A 134 11.12 -3.80 6.49
CA GLU A 134 12.16 -3.86 5.45
C GLU A 134 12.47 -5.31 5.09
#